data_AF-A0A8J6XX09-F1
#
_entry.id   AF-A0A8J6XX09-F1
#
_cell.length_a   1.000
_cell.length_b   1.000
_cell.length_c   1.000
_cell.angle_alpha   90.00
_cell.angle_beta   90.00
_cell.angle_gamma   90.00
#
_symmetry.space_group_name_H-M   'P 1'
#
loop_
_entity.id
_entity.type
_entity.pdbx_description
1 polymer ?
#
loop_
_entity_poly.entity_id
_entity_poly.type
_entity_poly.pdbx_seq_one_letter_code
_entity_poly.pdbx_strand_id
1 'polypeptide(L)'
;EHIAAVAATSFGSWTVVVDDQAWRASFDDLVLPPVFSPDGRRVAAGVRSNGSWGVAVDGETWPETFDMVWDPVFSSSGERVVAKVEKGGRFAFAVDGKVWSPWYDAIWEPAFSPDGERLLIRAVENGTYLRQVVPFDSTFRG
;
A
#
# COMPACT_ATOMS: atom_id res chain seq x y z
N GLU A 1 11.18 20.07 7.19
CA GLU A 1 9.77 19.66 7.21
C GLU A 1 9.38 19.44 5.77
N HIS A 2 8.87 18.24 5.44
CA HIS A 2 8.40 17.90 4.11
C HIS A 2 6.88 17.91 4.12
N ILE A 3 6.26 18.44 3.08
CA ILE A 3 4.80 18.47 2.94
C ILE A 3 4.42 17.72 1.67
N ALA A 4 3.46 16.81 1.79
CA ALA A 4 2.83 16.14 0.66
C ALA A 4 1.34 16.42 0.66
N ALA A 5 0.77 16.70 -0.51
CA ALA A 5 -0.65 16.92 -0.69
C ALA A 5 -1.15 16.32 -2.00
N VAL A 6 -2.44 15.99 -2.04
CA VAL A 6 -3.13 15.67 -3.30
C VAL A 6 -3.49 16.97 -3.99
N ALA A 7 -3.17 17.08 -5.28
CA ALA A 7 -3.51 18.22 -6.12
C ALA A 7 -4.12 17.76 -7.45
N ALA A 8 -4.98 18.60 -8.02
CA ALA A 8 -5.44 18.43 -9.39
C ALA A 8 -4.61 19.29 -10.34
N THR A 9 -3.97 18.70 -11.35
CA THR A 9 -3.19 19.43 -12.36
C THR A 9 -4.05 19.93 -13.52
N SER A 10 -5.20 19.28 -13.73
CA SER A 10 -6.27 19.68 -14.63
C SER A 10 -7.58 19.03 -14.18
N PHE A 11 -8.70 19.36 -14.80
CA PHE A 11 -10.00 18.75 -14.47
C PHE A 11 -9.93 17.23 -14.61
N GLY A 12 -10.24 16.51 -13.53
CA GLY A 12 -10.23 15.05 -13.50
C GLY A 12 -8.84 14.42 -13.56
N SER A 13 -7.76 15.17 -13.27
CA SER A 13 -6.39 14.65 -13.24
C SER A 13 -5.73 14.99 -11.91
N TRP A 14 -5.52 13.97 -11.08
CA TRP A 14 -5.03 14.08 -9.71
C TRP A 14 -3.60 13.53 -9.57
N THR A 15 -2.81 14.13 -8.69
CA THR A 15 -1.43 13.69 -8.40
C THR A 15 -1.04 14.02 -6.96
N VAL A 16 0.12 13.54 -6.51
CA VAL A 16 0.75 13.98 -5.26
C VAL A 16 1.79 15.05 -5.58
N VAL A 17 1.79 16.12 -4.80
CA VAL A 17 2.83 17.17 -4.81
C VAL A 17 3.61 17.07 -3.51
N VAL A 18 4.93 16.94 -3.61
CA VAL A 18 5.87 16.92 -2.48
C VAL A 18 6.77 18.15 -2.59
N ASP A 19 6.72 19.05 -1.62
CA ASP A 19 7.51 20.30 -1.60
C ASP A 19 7.52 21.06 -2.94
N ASP A 20 6.31 21.37 -3.44
CA ASP A 20 6.08 22.06 -4.72
C ASP A 20 6.50 21.27 -5.98
N GLN A 21 6.82 19.98 -5.83
CA GLN A 21 7.14 19.09 -6.94
C GLN A 21 6.06 18.04 -7.11
N ALA A 22 5.26 18.17 -8.18
CA ALA A 22 4.27 17.17 -8.54
C ALA A 22 4.94 15.90 -9.05
N TRP A 23 4.39 14.74 -8.69
CA TRP A 23 4.73 13.51 -9.39
C TRP A 23 4.41 13.63 -10.87
N ARG A 24 5.19 12.94 -11.70
CA ARG A 24 4.92 12.85 -13.15
C ARG A 24 3.67 12.04 -13.45
N ALA A 25 3.35 11.07 -12.58
CA ALA A 25 2.14 10.28 -12.69
C ALA A 25 0.91 11.12 -12.32
N SER A 26 -0.19 10.90 -13.04
CA SER A 26 -1.50 11.45 -12.74
C SER A 26 -2.57 10.38 -12.87
N PHE A 27 -3.65 10.54 -12.12
CA PHE A 27 -4.72 9.56 -11.98
C PHE A 27 -6.07 10.21 -12.31
N ASP A 28 -6.89 9.51 -13.06
CA ASP A 28 -8.14 10.03 -13.64
C ASP A 28 -9.38 9.89 -12.74
N ASP A 29 -9.21 9.30 -11.54
CA ASP A 29 -10.29 9.08 -10.57
C ASP A 29 -9.92 9.67 -9.20
N LEU A 30 -9.00 9.02 -8.47
CA LEU A 30 -8.72 9.37 -7.08
C LEU A 30 -7.26 9.15 -6.68
N VAL A 31 -6.76 10.00 -5.78
CA VAL A 31 -5.53 9.80 -5.01
C VAL A 31 -5.88 9.98 -3.53
N LEU A 32 -5.58 8.98 -2.71
CA LEU A 32 -5.75 9.04 -1.25
C LEU A 32 -4.67 9.92 -0.60
N PRO A 33 -4.87 10.36 0.66
CA PRO A 33 -3.86 11.13 1.38
C PRO A 33 -2.48 10.45 1.34
N PRO A 34 -1.42 11.18 0.98
CA PRO A 34 -0.06 10.62 0.93
C PRO A 34 0.46 10.31 2.33
N VAL A 35 1.23 9.23 2.44
CA VAL A 35 1.92 8.80 3.66
C VAL A 35 3.43 8.90 3.44
N PHE A 36 4.15 9.50 4.39
CA PHE A 36 5.60 9.59 4.35
C PHE A 36 6.28 8.34 4.96
N SER A 37 7.47 8.00 4.47
CA SER A 37 8.40 7.12 5.19
C SER A 37 8.84 7.76 6.50
N PRO A 38 9.35 6.97 7.48
CA PRO A 38 9.80 7.51 8.77
C PRO A 38 10.88 8.59 8.67
N ASP A 39 11.74 8.52 7.65
CA ASP A 39 12.78 9.53 7.38
C ASP A 39 12.30 10.71 6.51
N GLY A 40 11.02 10.70 6.11
CA GLY A 40 10.39 11.75 5.30
C GLY A 40 10.84 11.81 3.84
N ARG A 41 11.65 10.85 3.37
CA ARG A 41 12.24 10.90 2.03
C ARG A 41 11.39 10.25 0.95
N ARG A 42 10.49 9.35 1.33
CA ARG A 42 9.61 8.62 0.41
C ARG A 42 8.16 8.90 0.71
N VAL A 43 7.33 8.81 -0.30
CA VAL A 43 5.89 9.03 -0.21
C VAL A 43 5.15 7.91 -0.91
N ALA A 44 4.13 7.35 -0.27
CA ALA A 44 3.22 6.37 -0.85
C ALA A 44 1.77 6.86 -0.77
N ALA A 45 0.95 6.48 -1.74
CA ALA A 45 -0.48 6.77 -1.74
C ALA A 45 -1.26 5.62 -2.36
N GLY A 46 -2.46 5.34 -1.85
CA GLY A 46 -3.46 4.58 -2.58
C GLY A 46 -4.00 5.42 -3.74
N VAL A 47 -4.10 4.83 -4.92
CA VAL A 47 -4.50 5.54 -6.14
C VAL A 47 -5.56 4.75 -6.88
N ARG A 48 -6.42 5.44 -7.61
CA ARG A 48 -7.43 4.83 -8.47
C ARG A 48 -7.36 5.42 -9.85
N SER A 49 -7.29 4.55 -10.86
CA SER A 49 -7.30 4.96 -12.26
C SER A 49 -7.94 3.89 -13.12
N ASN A 50 -8.64 4.30 -14.18
CA ASN A 50 -9.38 3.38 -15.06
C ASN A 50 -10.29 2.41 -14.28
N GLY A 51 -10.91 2.90 -13.20
CA GLY A 51 -11.81 2.15 -12.32
C GLY A 51 -11.15 1.16 -11.34
N SER A 52 -9.83 0.98 -11.40
CA SER A 52 -9.09 0.02 -10.58
C SER A 52 -8.22 0.71 -9.53
N TRP A 53 -8.12 0.11 -8.34
CA TRP A 53 -7.25 0.58 -7.27
C TRP A 53 -5.82 0.06 -7.43
N GLY A 54 -4.85 0.84 -6.96
CA GLY A 54 -3.44 0.49 -6.87
C GLY A 54 -2.74 1.29 -5.78
N VAL A 55 -1.43 1.15 -5.71
CA VAL A 55 -0.55 1.95 -4.83
C VAL A 55 0.49 2.61 -5.72
N ALA A 56 0.79 3.87 -5.47
CA ALA A 56 1.94 4.56 -6.04
C ALA A 56 2.95 4.91 -4.94
N VAL A 57 4.23 4.73 -5.23
CA VAL A 57 5.34 5.06 -4.32
C VAL A 57 6.35 5.90 -5.10
N ASP A 58 6.68 7.07 -4.57
CA ASP A 58 7.62 8.02 -5.17
C ASP A 58 7.30 8.39 -6.64
N GLY A 59 6.00 8.42 -6.97
CA GLY A 59 5.50 8.73 -8.31
C GLY A 59 5.42 7.54 -9.26
N GLU A 60 5.79 6.33 -8.82
CA GLU A 60 5.69 5.10 -9.60
C GLU A 60 4.54 4.22 -9.10
N THR A 61 3.63 3.84 -10.00
CA THR A 61 2.52 2.94 -9.68
C THR A 61 3.00 1.49 -9.66
N TRP A 62 2.57 0.73 -8.65
CA TRP A 62 2.75 -0.71 -8.62
C TRP A 62 2.10 -1.38 -9.85
N PRO A 63 2.65 -2.50 -10.33
CA PRO A 63 2.14 -3.17 -11.52
C PRO A 63 0.81 -3.89 -11.30
N GLU A 64 0.52 -4.30 -10.07
CA GLU A 64 -0.74 -4.98 -9.73
C GLU A 64 -1.85 -4.01 -9.36
N THR A 65 -3.07 -4.33 -9.79
CA THR A 65 -4.30 -3.61 -9.45
C THR A 65 -5.31 -4.49 -8.73
N PHE A 66 -6.17 -3.82 -7.97
CA PHE A 66 -7.06 -4.40 -6.97
C PHE A 66 -8.45 -3.78 -7.04
N ASP A 67 -9.43 -4.45 -6.42
CA ASP A 67 -10.80 -3.95 -6.29
C ASP A 67 -10.88 -2.88 -5.19
N MET A 68 -10.01 -2.97 -4.18
CA MET A 68 -9.82 -1.98 -3.13
C MET A 68 -8.39 -2.00 -2.58
N VAL A 69 -7.90 -0.85 -2.13
CA VAL A 69 -6.61 -0.66 -1.45
C VAL A 69 -6.82 0.21 -0.21
N TRP A 70 -6.23 -0.18 0.91
CA TRP A 70 -6.16 0.64 2.13
C TRP A 70 -4.81 1.36 2.21
N ASP A 71 -4.70 2.32 3.13
CA ASP A 71 -3.52 3.15 3.31
C ASP A 71 -2.21 2.32 3.35
N PRO A 72 -1.21 2.68 2.52
CA PRO A 72 0.08 2.04 2.55
C PRO A 72 0.83 2.39 3.84
N VAL A 73 1.68 1.47 4.30
CA VAL A 73 2.50 1.62 5.50
C VAL A 73 3.95 1.32 5.16
N PHE A 74 4.86 2.19 5.59
CA PHE A 74 6.30 1.97 5.45
C PHE A 74 6.87 1.13 6.59
N SER A 75 7.92 0.35 6.31
CA SER A 75 8.78 -0.23 7.34
C SER A 75 9.49 0.88 8.14
N SER A 76 10.04 0.53 9.31
CA SER A 76 10.85 1.47 10.13
C SER A 76 12.08 1.99 9.38
N SER A 77 12.66 1.20 8.48
CA SER A 77 13.74 1.62 7.57
C SER A 77 13.27 2.49 6.40
N GLY A 78 11.96 2.52 6.11
CA GLY A 78 11.40 3.17 4.91
C GLY A 78 11.62 2.41 3.61
N GLU A 79 12.27 1.24 3.63
CA GLU A 79 12.63 0.49 2.42
C GLU A 79 11.43 -0.29 1.84
N ARG A 80 10.57 -0.82 2.71
CA ARG A 80 9.40 -1.62 2.30
C ARG A 80 8.12 -0.83 2.45
N VAL A 81 7.18 -1.08 1.55
CA VAL A 81 5.81 -0.56 1.62
C VAL A 81 4.84 -1.74 1.58
N VAL A 82 3.92 -1.79 2.54
CA VAL A 82 2.85 -2.78 2.61
C VAL A 82 1.51 -2.08 2.45
N ALA A 83 0.60 -2.65 1.67
CA ALA A 83 -0.81 -2.26 1.66
C ALA A 83 -1.70 -3.48 1.87
N LYS A 84 -2.79 -3.30 2.62
CA LYS A 84 -3.91 -4.24 2.58
C LYS A 84 -4.65 -4.03 1.26
N VAL A 85 -4.99 -5.12 0.59
CA VAL A 85 -5.66 -5.10 -0.72
C VAL A 85 -6.83 -6.08 -0.74
N GLU A 86 -7.82 -5.80 -1.57
CA GLU A 86 -8.96 -6.68 -1.83
C GLU A 86 -9.04 -7.06 -3.31
N LYS A 87 -9.36 -8.32 -3.59
CA LYS A 87 -9.68 -8.80 -4.93
C LYS A 87 -10.69 -9.94 -4.84
N GLY A 88 -11.82 -9.80 -5.53
CA GLY A 88 -12.90 -10.79 -5.53
C GLY A 88 -13.47 -11.08 -4.15
N GLY A 89 -13.58 -10.05 -3.29
CA GLY A 89 -14.09 -10.19 -1.92
C GLY A 89 -13.15 -10.87 -0.93
N ARG A 90 -11.90 -11.12 -1.31
CA ARG A 90 -10.85 -11.66 -0.43
C ARG A 90 -9.76 -10.64 -0.21
N PHE A 91 -9.05 -10.76 0.91
CA PHE A 91 -8.05 -9.79 1.34
C PHE A 91 -6.65 -10.38 1.45
N ALA A 92 -5.64 -9.60 1.10
CA ALA A 92 -4.23 -9.96 1.25
C ALA A 92 -3.39 -8.73 1.61
N PHE A 93 -2.12 -8.96 1.90
CA PHE A 93 -1.11 -7.91 1.88
C PHE A 93 -0.34 -7.94 0.56
N ALA A 94 -0.24 -6.79 -0.09
CA ALA A 94 0.71 -6.53 -1.15
C ALA A 94 1.92 -5.78 -0.59
N VAL A 95 3.11 -6.19 -1.00
CA VAL A 95 4.40 -5.67 -0.53
C VAL A 95 5.25 -5.34 -1.74
N ASP A 96 5.72 -4.10 -1.82
CA ASP A 96 6.60 -3.61 -2.89
C ASP A 96 6.09 -3.99 -4.31
N GLY A 97 4.78 -3.85 -4.51
CA GLY A 97 4.14 -4.06 -5.82
C GLY A 97 3.70 -5.48 -6.14
N LYS A 98 3.78 -6.41 -5.19
CA LYS A 98 3.37 -7.80 -5.39
C LYS A 98 2.50 -8.30 -4.26
N VAL A 99 1.50 -9.12 -4.56
CA VAL A 99 0.79 -9.87 -3.51
C VAL A 99 1.78 -10.78 -2.79
N TRP A 100 1.91 -10.61 -1.48
CA TRP A 100 2.91 -11.29 -0.67
C TRP A 100 2.31 -12.35 0.25
N SER A 101 1.12 -12.12 0.81
CA SER A 101 0.43 -13.09 1.66
C SER A 101 -0.57 -13.95 0.88
N PRO A 102 -1.05 -15.06 1.45
CA PRO A 102 -2.27 -15.70 1.01
C PRO A 102 -3.46 -14.74 1.04
N TRP A 103 -4.48 -15.09 0.28
CA TRP A 103 -5.78 -14.44 0.36
C TRP A 103 -6.57 -15.02 1.53
N TYR A 104 -7.28 -14.16 2.25
CA TYR A 104 -8.05 -14.47 3.44
C TYR A 104 -9.48 -13.93 3.32
N ASP A 105 -10.43 -14.50 4.08
CA ASP A 105 -11.79 -13.95 4.20
C ASP A 105 -11.79 -12.56 4.84
N ALA A 106 -10.85 -12.30 5.76
CA ALA A 106 -10.58 -10.98 6.31
C ALA A 106 -9.12 -10.86 6.74
N ILE A 107 -8.54 -9.68 6.61
CA ILE A 107 -7.22 -9.33 7.16
C ILE A 107 -7.30 -7.95 7.83
N TRP A 108 -6.66 -7.78 8.98
CA TRP A 108 -6.54 -6.49 9.65
C TRP A 108 -5.34 -5.69 9.12
N GLU A 109 -5.17 -4.47 9.61
CA GLU A 109 -4.11 -3.56 9.21
C GLU A 109 -2.72 -4.18 9.42
N PRO A 110 -1.78 -3.95 8.47
CA PRO A 110 -0.43 -4.47 8.55
C PRO A 110 0.31 -3.84 9.72
N ALA A 111 1.14 -4.62 10.40
CA ALA A 111 2.05 -4.12 11.42
C ALA A 111 3.42 -4.78 11.26
N PHE A 112 4.44 -3.96 11.00
CA PHE A 112 5.83 -4.39 10.96
C PHE A 112 6.33 -4.77 12.35
N SER A 113 7.26 -5.72 12.42
CA SER A 113 8.15 -5.85 13.57
C SER A 113 9.03 -4.60 13.69
N PRO A 114 9.58 -4.29 14.89
CA PRO A 114 10.42 -3.09 15.09
C PRO A 114 11.63 -3.02 14.15
N ASP A 115 12.23 -4.17 13.83
CA ASP A 115 13.34 -4.33 12.88
C ASP A 115 12.91 -4.18 11.40
N GLY A 116 11.61 -4.17 11.10
CA GLY A 116 11.08 -4.07 9.74
C GLY A 116 11.19 -5.36 8.92
N GLU A 117 11.69 -6.46 9.48
CA GLU A 117 11.99 -7.70 8.76
C GLU A 117 10.82 -8.70 8.71
N ARG A 118 9.78 -8.46 9.51
CA ARG A 118 8.61 -9.34 9.65
C ARG A 118 7.32 -8.52 9.62
N LEU A 119 6.24 -9.18 9.22
CA LEU A 119 4.89 -8.63 9.24
C LEU A 119 3.97 -9.48 10.12
N LEU A 120 3.19 -8.82 10.96
CA LEU A 120 2.09 -9.46 11.68
C LEU A 120 0.88 -9.62 10.75
N ILE A 121 0.50 -10.86 10.47
CA ILE A 121 -0.79 -11.20 9.88
C ILE A 121 -1.76 -11.49 11.02
N ARG A 122 -2.87 -10.76 11.02
CA ARG A 122 -4.09 -11.09 11.74
C ARG A 122 -5.16 -11.29 10.67
N ALA A 123 -5.76 -12.47 10.62
CA ALA A 123 -6.69 -12.82 9.56
C ALA A 123 -7.79 -13.75 10.06
N VAL A 124 -8.86 -13.85 9.28
CA VAL A 124 -9.86 -14.92 9.38
C VAL A 124 -9.83 -15.69 8.07
N GLU A 125 -9.84 -17.02 8.18
CA GLU A 125 -9.99 -17.94 7.05
C GLU A 125 -10.91 -19.09 7.48
N ASN A 126 -11.96 -19.35 6.70
CA ASN A 126 -12.95 -20.39 6.97
C ASN A 126 -13.51 -20.31 8.40
N GLY A 127 -13.81 -19.09 8.86
CA GLY A 127 -14.33 -18.81 10.21
C GLY A 127 -13.32 -18.96 11.35
N THR A 128 -12.05 -19.26 11.05
CA THR A 128 -10.99 -19.40 12.06
C THR A 128 -10.12 -18.15 12.08
N TYR A 129 -9.96 -17.54 13.26
CA TYR A 129 -9.00 -16.45 13.45
C TYR A 129 -7.58 -16.99 13.57
N LEU A 130 -6.64 -16.37 12.86
CA LEU A 130 -5.21 -16.67 12.95
C LEU A 130 -4.39 -15.40 13.20
N ARG A 131 -3.28 -15.59 13.90
CA ARG A 131 -2.31 -14.55 14.19
C ARG A 131 -0.89 -15.11 14.04
N GLN A 132 -0.12 -14.58 13.10
CA GLN A 132 1.24 -15.04 12.80
C GLN A 132 2.18 -13.87 12.51
N VAL A 133 3.43 -13.96 12.95
CA VAL A 133 4.49 -13.02 12.58
C VAL A 133 5.34 -13.71 11.53
N VAL A 134 5.36 -13.18 10.31
CA VAL A 134 5.96 -13.84 9.15
C VAL A 134 7.13 -13.01 8.61
N PRO A 135 8.34 -13.58 8.51
CA PRO A 135 9.49 -12.94 7.85
C PRO A 135 9.31 -12.74 6.35
N PHE A 136 9.82 -11.63 5.81
CA PHE A 136 9.73 -11.36 4.36
C PHE A 136 10.56 -12.30 3.49
N ASP A 137 11.60 -12.94 4.06
CA ASP A 137 12.43 -13.95 3.38
C ASP A 137 11.79 -15.35 3.37
N SER A 138 10.71 -15.55 4.14
CA SER A 138 9.99 -16.80 4.14
C SER A 138 9.11 -16.93 2.90
N THR A 139 9.08 -18.13 2.32
CA THR A 139 8.11 -18.45 1.27
C THR A 139 6.80 -18.86 1.92
N PHE A 140 5.69 -18.17 1.59
CA PHE A 140 4.37 -18.66 1.94
C PHE A 140 4.13 -19.98 1.20
N ARG A 141 4.11 -21.08 1.96
CA ARG A 141 3.57 -22.35 1.48
C ARG A 141 2.08 -22.30 1.73
N GLY A 142 1.33 -22.04 0.66
CA GLY A 142 -0.13 -22.20 0.65
C GLY A 142 -0.54 -23.64 0.84
#